data_AF-A0A075JU53-F1
#
_entry.id   AF-A0A075JU53-F1
#
_cell.length_a   1.000
_cell.length_b   1.000
_cell.length_c   1.000
_cell.angle_alpha   90.00
_cell.angle_beta   90.00
_cell.angle_gamma   90.00
#
_symmetry.space_group_name_H-M   'P 1'
#
loop_
_entity.id
_entity.type
_entity.pdbx_description
1 polymer ?
#
loop_
_entity_poly.entity_id
_entity_poly.type
_entity_poly.pdbx_seq_one_letter_code
_entity_poly.pdbx_strand_id
1 'polypeptide(L)'
;MEYVDAQVVADYYNVELETVVNWIKQRQLSGKERVGKPSRYLVPKEEYEYLKSKRDKDSTKEEIKKLLGSDFTDDWDVEIDE
;
A
#
# COMPACT_ATOMS: atom_id res chain seq x y z
N MET A 1 17.86 6.96 -12.17
CA MET A 1 16.76 6.69 -11.22
C MET A 1 15.72 5.87 -11.94
N GLU A 2 15.48 4.66 -11.46
CA GLU A 2 14.42 3.78 -11.98
C GLU A 2 13.08 4.12 -11.34
N TYR A 3 12.01 4.02 -12.12
CA TYR A 3 10.65 4.29 -11.67
C TYR A 3 9.74 3.13 -12.05
N VAL A 4 8.75 2.87 -11.22
CA VAL A 4 7.63 1.97 -11.51
C VAL A 4 6.37 2.81 -11.76
N ASP A 5 5.46 2.28 -12.57
CA ASP A 5 4.16 2.91 -12.77
C ASP A 5 3.33 2.81 -11.49
N ALA A 6 2.60 3.86 -11.13
CA ALA A 6 1.73 3.85 -9.96
C ALA A 6 0.67 2.73 -10.01
N GLN A 7 0.29 2.27 -11.21
CA GLN A 7 -0.57 1.10 -11.36
C GLN A 7 0.05 -0.17 -10.79
N VAL A 8 1.36 -0.39 -10.98
CA VAL A 8 2.07 -1.56 -10.43
C VAL A 8 2.04 -1.55 -8.90
N VAL A 9 2.13 -0.35 -8.30
CA VAL A 9 2.02 -0.19 -6.85
C VAL A 9 0.59 -0.48 -6.40
N ALA A 10 -0.41 0.05 -7.11
CA ALA A 10 -1.83 -0.19 -6.82
C ALA A 10 -2.16 -1.69 -6.83
N ASP A 11 -1.73 -2.40 -7.87
CA ASP A 11 -1.93 -3.83 -8.04
C ASP A 11 -1.27 -4.63 -6.89
N TYR A 12 -0.07 -4.24 -6.46
CA TYR A 12 0.63 -4.94 -5.36
C TYR A 12 -0.05 -4.77 -4.00
N TYR A 13 -0.58 -3.57 -3.73
CA TYR A 13 -1.26 -3.27 -2.48
C TYR A 13 -2.76 -3.60 -2.51
N ASN A 14 -3.29 -4.03 -3.66
CA ASN A 14 -4.71 -4.28 -3.90
C ASN A 14 -5.57 -3.06 -3.54
N VAL A 15 -5.15 -1.88 -4.00
CA VAL A 15 -5.86 -0.60 -3.83
C VAL A 15 -6.14 0.03 -5.19
N GLU A 16 -7.02 1.03 -5.23
CA GLU A 16 -7.26 1.77 -6.47
C GLU A 16 -6.05 2.65 -6.85
N LEU A 17 -5.85 2.88 -8.15
CA LEU A 17 -4.81 3.79 -8.64
C LEU A 17 -4.95 5.19 -8.02
N GLU A 18 -6.19 5.67 -7.84
CA GLU A 18 -6.46 6.95 -7.22
C GLU A 18 -5.90 7.04 -5.79
N THR A 19 -5.96 5.94 -5.04
CA THR A 19 -5.36 5.86 -3.70
C THR A 19 -3.85 6.12 -3.75
N VAL A 20 -3.13 5.47 -4.67
CA VAL A 20 -1.68 5.68 -4.84
C VAL A 20 -1.37 7.10 -5.30
N VAL A 21 -2.18 7.65 -6.20
CA VAL A 21 -2.06 9.04 -6.63
C VAL A 21 -2.25 10.01 -5.46
N ASN A 22 -3.21 9.74 -4.59
CA ASN A 22 -3.44 10.53 -3.39
C ASN A 22 -2.27 10.44 -2.40
N TRP A 23 -1.66 9.26 -2.21
CA TRP A 23 -0.43 9.13 -1.42
C TRP A 23 0.71 9.99 -1.97
N ILE A 24 0.86 10.08 -3.29
CA ILE A 24 1.85 10.95 -3.94
C ILE A 24 1.51 12.43 -3.70
N LYS A 25 0.26 12.84 -3.93
CA LYS A 25 -0.20 14.22 -3.73
C LYS A 25 -0.07 14.68 -2.27
N GLN A 26 -0.31 13.78 -1.33
CA GLN A 26 -0.18 14.00 0.11
C GLN A 26 1.26 13.86 0.62
N ARG A 27 2.24 13.62 -0.26
CA ARG A 27 3.67 13.43 0.06
C ARG A 27 3.95 12.25 1.00
N GLN A 28 3.08 11.26 1.02
CA GLN A 28 3.31 9.97 1.68
C GLN A 28 4.19 9.05 0.82
N LEU A 29 4.18 9.26 -0.49
CA LEU A 29 5.10 8.66 -1.45
C LEU A 29 5.85 9.74 -2.21
N SER A 30 7.12 9.49 -2.52
CA SER A 30 7.99 10.41 -3.26
C SER A 30 7.76 10.38 -4.78
N GLY A 31 6.60 9.89 -5.22
CA GLY A 31 6.24 9.78 -6.62
C GLY A 31 6.03 11.13 -7.32
N LYS A 32 5.87 11.07 -8.64
CA LYS A 32 5.64 12.25 -9.48
C LYS A 32 4.76 11.93 -10.69
N GLU A 33 4.07 12.94 -11.20
CA GLU A 33 3.40 12.85 -12.49
C GLU A 33 4.44 12.81 -13.62
N ARG A 34 4.16 12.02 -14.66
CA ARG A 34 5.03 11.85 -15.82
C ARG A 34 4.91 13.05 -16.75
N VAL A 35 6.05 13.68 -17.05
CA VAL A 35 6.11 14.80 -17.99
C VAL A 35 5.54 14.38 -19.36
N GLY A 36 4.61 15.18 -19.88
CA GLY A 36 3.96 14.96 -21.18
C GLY A 36 2.90 13.86 -21.20
N LYS A 37 2.57 13.23 -20.05
CA LYS A 37 1.50 12.25 -19.93
C LYS A 37 0.67 12.55 -18.67
N PRO A 38 -0.30 13.48 -18.76
CA PRO A 38 -1.17 13.76 -17.64
C PRO A 38 -1.86 12.49 -17.16
N SER A 39 -2.10 12.40 -15.85
CA SER A 39 -2.71 11.24 -15.18
C SER A 39 -1.85 9.97 -15.11
N ARG A 40 -0.59 9.98 -15.57
CA ARG A 40 0.35 8.87 -15.31
C ARG A 40 1.33 9.25 -14.22
N TYR A 41 1.33 8.48 -13.14
CA TYR A 41 2.20 8.70 -11.99
C TYR A 41 3.29 7.63 -11.92
N LEU A 42 4.46 8.04 -11.42
CA LEU A 42 5.65 7.23 -11.30
C LEU A 42 6.13 7.25 -9.85
N VAL A 43 6.49 6.10 -9.32
CA VAL A 43 7.06 5.95 -7.97
C VAL A 43 8.52 5.52 -8.10
N PRO A 44 9.47 6.10 -7.34
CA PRO A 44 10.85 5.61 -7.32
C PRO A 44 10.89 4.11 -6.98
N LYS A 45 11.58 3.32 -7.80
CA LYS A 45 11.62 1.86 -7.61
C LYS A 45 12.22 1.48 -6.25
N GLU A 46 13.24 2.18 -5.80
CA GLU A 46 13.86 1.96 -4.48
C GLU A 46 12.87 2.14 -3.32
N GLU A 47 12.05 3.18 -3.38
CA GLU A 47 11.01 3.44 -2.36
C GLU A 47 9.93 2.34 -2.40
N TYR A 48 9.51 1.92 -3.59
CA TYR A 48 8.59 0.81 -3.75
C TYR A 48 9.14 -0.50 -3.16
N GLU A 49 10.37 -0.89 -3.49
CA GLU A 49 11.00 -2.11 -2.95
C GLU A 49 11.20 -2.03 -1.43
N TYR A 50 11.53 -0.84 -0.89
CA TYR A 50 11.61 -0.61 0.55
C TYR A 50 10.26 -0.88 1.24
N LEU A 51 9.16 -0.34 0.68
CA LEU A 51 7.82 -0.53 1.23
C LEU A 51 7.34 -1.98 1.13
N LYS A 52 7.69 -2.69 0.05
CA LYS A 52 7.44 -4.13 -0.07
C LYS A 52 8.16 -4.92 1.01
N SER A 53 9.47 -4.72 1.14
CA SER A 53 10.28 -5.38 2.19
C SER A 53 9.75 -5.07 3.59
N LYS A 54 9.26 -3.86 3.83
CA LYS A 54 8.66 -3.49 5.12
C LYS A 54 7.39 -4.28 5.39
N ARG A 55 6.50 -4.42 4.39
CA ARG A 55 5.27 -5.24 4.49
C ARG A 55 5.58 -6.72 4.68
N ASP A 56 6.55 -7.25 3.95
CA ASP A 56 6.89 -8.69 4.02
C ASP A 56 7.52 -9.06 5.37
N LYS A 57 8.16 -8.10 6.03
CA LYS A 57 8.73 -8.25 7.38
C LYS A 57 7.76 -7.82 8.48
N ASP A 58 6.55 -7.39 8.12
CA ASP A 58 5.56 -6.92 9.08
C ASP A 58 4.96 -8.12 9.84
N SER A 59 5.47 -8.35 11.06
CA SER A 59 4.98 -9.37 11.98
C SER A 59 3.73 -8.93 12.75
N THR A 60 3.17 -7.74 12.50
CA THR A 60 2.06 -7.19 13.28
C THR A 60 0.89 -8.17 13.35
N LYS A 61 0.53 -8.82 12.24
CA LYS A 61 -0.56 -9.82 12.23
C LYS A 61 -0.26 -11.02 13.14
N GLU A 62 0.97 -11.52 13.10
CA GLU A 62 1.43 -12.63 13.94
C GLU A 62 1.51 -12.24 15.41
N GLU A 63 1.92 -11.01 15.72
CA GLU A 63 1.96 -10.48 17.08
C GLU A 63 0.56 -10.27 17.65
N ILE A 64 -0.36 -9.72 16.88
CA ILE A 64 -1.78 -9.59 17.26
C ILE A 64 -2.38 -10.97 17.48
N LYS A 65 -2.09 -11.94 16.61
CA LYS A 65 -2.54 -13.33 16.77
C LYS A 65 -1.99 -13.98 18.04
N LYS A 66 -0.72 -13.74 18.39
CA LYS A 66 -0.14 -14.21 19.66
C LYS A 66 -0.79 -13.57 20.88
N LEU A 67 -1.15 -12.28 20.78
CA LEU A 67 -1.80 -11.55 21.87
C LEU A 67 -3.25 -11.99 22.08
N LEU A 68 -4.02 -12.19 21.02
CA LEU A 68 -5.45 -12.51 21.08
C LEU A 68 -5.74 -14.03 21.13
N GLY A 69 -4.78 -14.88 20.74
CA GLY A 69 -4.90 -16.33 20.85
C GLY A 69 -6.09 -16.88 20.06
N SER A 70 -7.05 -17.50 20.75
CA SER A 70 -8.30 -18.03 20.17
C SER A 70 -9.27 -16.96 19.70
N ASP A 71 -9.13 -15.74 20.21
CA ASP A 71 -10.02 -14.62 19.92
C ASP A 71 -9.55 -13.84 18.68
N PHE A 72 -8.45 -14.27 18.05
CA PHE A 72 -8.03 -13.79 16.75
C PHE A 72 -8.92 -14.41 15.65
N THR A 73 -10.05 -13.76 15.35
CA THR A 73 -10.86 -14.08 14.17
C THR A 73 -10.29 -13.35 12.95
N ASP A 74 -10.08 -14.07 11.83
CA ASP A 74 -9.66 -13.46 10.55
C ASP A 74 -10.81 -12.64 9.91
N ASP A 75 -12.05 -12.84 10.36
CA ASP A 75 -13.23 -12.04 10.02
C ASP A 75 -13.41 -10.92 11.05
N TRP A 76 -12.72 -9.80 10.85
CA TRP A 76 -13.18 -8.51 11.41
C TRP A 76 -14.37 -7.96 10.60
N ASP A 77 -15.23 -8.83 10.06
CA ASP A 77 -16.56 -8.47 9.56
C ASP A 77 -17.46 -8.27 10.78
N VAL A 78 -17.44 -7.05 11.30
CA VAL A 78 -18.46 -6.61 12.24
C VAL A 78 -19.74 -6.46 11.43
N GLU A 79 -20.68 -7.40 11.57
CA GLU A 79 -22.06 -7.14 11.17
C GLU A 79 -22.58 -5.98 12.04
N ILE A 80 -22.61 -4.78 11.45
CA ILE A 80 -23.29 -3.64 12.06
C ILE A 80 -24.77 -3.85 11.78
N ASP A 81 -25.51 -4.34 12.76
CA ASP A 81 -26.97 -4.29 12.75
C ASP A 81 -27.43 -2.81 12.73
N GLU A 82 -28.36 -2.52 11.81
CA GLU A 82 -29.03 -1.21 11.62
C GLU A 82 -29.90 -0.79 12.82
#